data_AF-A0A920W6C9-F1
#
_entry.id   AF-A0A920W6C9-F1
#
_cell.length_a   1.000
_cell.length_b   1.000
_cell.length_c   1.000
_cell.angle_alpha   90.00
_cell.angle_beta   90.00
_cell.angle_gamma   90.00
#
_symmetry.space_group_name_H-M   'P 1'
#
loop_
_entity.id
_entity.type
_entity.pdbx_description
1 polymer ?
#
loop_
_entity_poly.entity_id
_entity_poly.type
_entity_poly.pdbx_seq_one_letter_code
_entity_poly.pdbx_strand_id
1 'polypeptide(L)'
;MIENGLDAPGPYDDPEIRPLAERCLLGFSSTGGPPNLLPALYNNLKRIVQTDDYIMILIEMVHDARIIRLNQEHAPSNIRRWLGDSVGHWDGDTLVIDTTNFNDPTGPSRSNA
;
A
#
# COMPACT_ATOMS: atom_id res chain seq x y z
N MET A 1 -0.48 -16.29 32.01
CA MET A 1 -0.46 -15.00 31.28
C MET A 1 0.32 -13.93 32.09
N ILE A 2 1.59 -14.20 32.44
CA ILE A 2 2.76 -13.29 32.48
C ILE A 2 3.96 -14.26 32.66
N GLU A 3 4.34 -15.03 31.64
CA GLU A 3 5.45 -16.00 31.80
C GLU A 3 6.84 -15.31 31.77
N ASN A 4 6.93 -14.06 31.32
CA ASN A 4 8.20 -13.39 31.02
C ASN A 4 8.51 -12.17 31.92
N GLY A 5 7.76 -11.93 32.99
CA GLY A 5 7.95 -10.76 33.86
C GLY A 5 7.43 -9.44 33.28
N LEU A 6 7.37 -8.39 34.11
CA LEU A 6 6.87 -7.05 33.73
C LEU A 6 7.84 -6.26 32.83
N ASP A 7 9.09 -6.73 32.72
CA ASP A 7 10.16 -6.09 31.94
C ASP A 7 10.36 -6.76 30.56
N ALA A 8 9.49 -7.68 30.16
CA ALA A 8 9.54 -8.29 28.84
C ALA A 8 9.23 -7.23 27.76
N PRO A 9 9.95 -7.23 26.62
CA PRO A 9 9.65 -6.32 25.52
C PRO A 9 8.20 -6.46 25.07
N GLY A 10 7.45 -5.37 25.21
CA GLY A 10 6.10 -5.24 24.71
C GLY A 10 6.06 -5.10 23.19
N PRO A 11 4.89 -5.31 22.57
CA PRO A 11 4.70 -5.18 21.12
C PRO A 11 4.86 -3.75 20.57
N TYR A 12 5.23 -2.79 21.44
CA TYR A 12 5.24 -1.36 21.18
C TYR A 12 6.51 -0.65 21.66
N ASP A 13 7.49 -1.41 22.15
CA ASP A 13 8.69 -0.89 22.81
C ASP A 13 9.82 -0.54 21.83
N ASP A 14 9.66 -0.91 20.56
CA ASP A 14 10.59 -0.59 19.47
C ASP A 14 9.83 0.16 18.35
N PRO A 15 10.36 1.29 17.83
CA PRO A 15 9.70 2.03 16.75
C PRO A 15 9.53 1.22 15.45
N GLU A 16 10.37 0.22 15.20
CA GLU A 16 10.32 -0.63 14.01
C GLU A 16 9.24 -1.72 14.08
N ILE A 17 8.89 -2.17 15.29
CA ILE A 17 7.84 -3.18 15.51
C ILE A 17 6.42 -2.57 15.51
N ARG A 18 6.31 -1.24 15.56
CA ARG A 18 5.02 -0.55 15.47
C ARG A 18 4.33 -0.87 14.13
N PRO A 19 2.99 -0.99 14.11
CA PRO A 19 2.23 -1.18 12.87
C PRO A 19 2.54 -0.10 11.82
N LEU A 20 2.50 -0.47 10.53
CA LEU A 20 2.85 0.42 9.41
C LEU A 20 2.06 1.74 9.40
N ALA A 21 0.78 1.70 9.83
CA ALA A 21 -0.07 2.87 9.93
C ALA A 21 0.38 3.87 10.99
N GLU A 22 0.88 3.38 12.13
CA GLU A 22 1.42 4.24 13.20
C GLU A 22 2.76 4.84 12.82
N ARG A 23 3.52 4.14 11.97
CA ARG A 23 4.78 4.61 11.39
C ARG A 23 4.58 5.52 10.17
N CYS A 24 3.33 5.77 9.77
CA CYS A 24 2.98 6.51 8.55
C CYS A 24 3.68 5.98 7.29
N LEU A 25 3.90 4.66 7.22
CA LEU A 25 4.50 4.02 6.05
C LEU A 25 3.45 3.60 5.02
N LEU A 26 2.24 3.28 5.49
CA LEU A 26 1.07 2.96 4.68
C LEU A 26 -0.17 3.45 5.41
N GLY A 27 -1.17 3.94 4.67
CA GLY A 27 -2.48 4.26 5.22
C GLY A 27 -3.15 3.06 5.91
N PHE A 28 -4.00 3.34 6.89
CA PHE A 28 -4.90 2.34 7.45
C PHE A 28 -6.21 2.29 6.67
N SER A 29 -6.97 1.20 6.86
CA SER A 29 -8.19 0.92 6.11
C SER A 29 -7.92 0.62 4.62
N SER A 30 -8.88 -0.02 3.97
CA SER A 30 -8.85 -0.45 2.57
C SER A 30 -8.96 0.73 1.57
N THR A 31 -8.33 1.88 1.88
CA THR A 31 -8.55 3.16 1.20
C THR A 31 -7.45 3.56 0.22
N GLY A 32 -6.21 3.09 0.41
CA GLY A 32 -5.05 3.50 -0.40
C GLY A 32 -4.10 2.39 -0.91
N GLY A 33 -4.15 1.18 -0.34
CA GLY A 33 -3.27 0.08 -0.75
C GLY A 33 -3.88 -0.77 -1.86
N PRO A 34 -3.13 -1.23 -2.89
CA PRO A 34 -3.64 -2.17 -3.89
C PRO A 34 -4.01 -3.51 -3.25
N PRO A 35 -5.13 -4.15 -3.66
CA PRO A 35 -6.05 -3.72 -4.71
C PRO A 35 -7.08 -2.66 -4.25
N ASN A 36 -7.15 -2.36 -2.96
CA ASN A 36 -8.28 -1.68 -2.35
C ASN A 36 -8.19 -0.14 -2.37
N LEU A 37 -8.96 0.43 -3.30
CA LEU A 37 -9.40 1.82 -3.29
C LEU A 37 -10.88 1.90 -2.87
N LEU A 38 -11.28 1.13 -1.87
CA LEU A 38 -12.68 1.11 -1.44
C LEU A 38 -13.01 2.33 -0.57
N PRO A 39 -14.26 2.81 -0.58
CA PRO A 39 -14.73 3.74 0.43
C PRO A 39 -14.71 3.09 1.82
N ALA A 40 -14.30 3.84 2.83
CA ALA A 40 -14.37 3.48 4.24
C ALA A 40 -15.11 4.56 5.05
N LEU A 41 -15.08 4.47 6.38
CA LEU A 41 -15.69 5.47 7.25
C LEU A 41 -14.94 6.82 7.26
N TYR A 42 -13.67 6.83 6.86
CA TYR A 42 -12.77 7.98 6.81
C TYR A 42 -11.80 7.81 5.64
N ASN A 43 -11.14 8.89 5.19
CA ASN A 43 -10.11 8.88 4.16
C ASN A 43 -10.61 8.49 2.75
N ASN A 44 -11.79 9.01 2.38
CA ASN A 44 -12.42 8.72 1.09
C ASN A 44 -12.01 9.71 -0.01
N LEU A 45 -11.35 10.81 0.34
CA LEU A 45 -10.91 11.79 -0.65
C LEU A 45 -9.70 11.25 -1.41
N LYS A 46 -9.87 11.16 -2.73
CA LYS A 46 -8.85 10.69 -3.66
C LYS A 46 -8.67 11.73 -4.74
N ARG A 47 -7.42 12.07 -5.03
CA ARG A 47 -7.08 12.93 -6.16
C ARG A 47 -6.46 12.07 -7.25
N ILE A 48 -7.04 12.14 -8.44
CA ILE A 48 -6.52 11.46 -9.63
C ILE A 48 -5.91 12.51 -10.53
N VAL A 49 -4.67 12.29 -10.96
CA VAL A 49 -3.96 13.12 -11.94
C VAL A 49 -3.49 12.22 -13.07
N GLN A 50 -3.81 12.60 -14.30
CA GLN A 50 -3.43 11.85 -15.50
C GLN A 50 -2.48 12.68 -16.36
N THR A 51 -1.51 11.99 -16.94
CA THR A 51 -0.60 12.46 -17.99
C THR A 51 -0.64 11.44 -19.13
N ASP A 52 0.09 11.69 -20.21
CA ASP A 52 0.14 10.77 -21.35
C ASP A 52 0.76 9.41 -20.96
N ASP A 53 1.73 9.42 -20.02
CA ASP A 53 2.51 8.22 -19.66
C ASP A 53 2.19 7.65 -18.26
N TYR A 54 1.49 8.42 -17.41
CA TYR A 54 1.25 8.07 -16.00
C TYR A 54 -0.13 8.46 -15.51
N ILE A 55 -0.64 7.69 -14.56
CA ILE A 55 -1.76 8.03 -13.70
C ILE A 55 -1.30 8.01 -12.25
N MET A 56 -1.57 9.08 -11.51
CA MET A 56 -1.36 9.15 -10.07
C MET A 56 -2.71 9.10 -9.36
N ILE A 57 -2.81 8.25 -8.34
CA ILE A 57 -3.89 8.26 -7.37
C ILE A 57 -3.26 8.67 -6.03
N LEU A 58 -3.66 9.82 -5.52
CA LEU A 58 -3.22 10.35 -4.24
C LEU A 58 -4.34 10.21 -3.21
N ILE A 59 -4.01 9.61 -2.08
CA ILE A 59 -4.90 9.42 -0.94
C ILE A 59 -4.60 10.50 0.10
N GLU A 60 -5.64 11.04 0.73
CA GLU A 60 -5.54 12.13 1.72
C GLU A 60 -4.63 11.75 2.89
N MET A 61 -4.86 10.60 3.52
CA MET A 61 -4.05 10.14 4.65
C MET A 61 -2.72 9.54 4.19
N VAL A 62 -1.65 9.83 4.94
CA VAL A 62 -0.27 9.35 4.70
C VAL A 62 0.34 9.90 3.39
N HIS A 63 -0.43 10.64 2.59
CA HIS A 63 -0.06 11.08 1.24
C HIS A 63 0.40 9.91 0.37
N ASP A 64 -0.27 8.76 0.51
CA ASP A 64 0.01 7.57 -0.31
C ASP A 64 -0.21 7.94 -1.78
N ALA A 65 0.90 8.10 -2.52
CA ALA A 65 0.92 8.42 -3.93
C ALA A 65 1.15 7.14 -4.73
N ARG A 66 0.07 6.57 -5.26
CA ARG A 66 0.16 5.43 -6.17
C ARG A 66 0.44 5.93 -7.57
N ILE A 67 1.65 5.67 -8.07
CA ILE A 67 2.06 6.00 -9.43
C ILE A 67 1.88 4.78 -10.33
N ILE A 68 1.01 4.90 -11.33
CA ILE A 68 0.69 3.87 -12.30
C ILE A 68 1.33 4.26 -13.62
N ARG A 69 2.22 3.41 -14.13
CA ARG A 69 2.92 3.62 -15.40
C ARG A 69 2.11 3.01 -16.53
N LEU A 70 1.80 3.76 -17.59
CA LEU A 70 0.97 3.26 -18.67
C LEU A 70 1.81 2.51 -19.71
N ASN A 71 1.34 1.34 -20.14
CA ASN A 71 1.90 0.55 -21.25
C ASN A 71 3.42 0.27 -21.12
N GLN A 72 3.90 0.05 -19.90
CA GLN A 72 5.31 -0.24 -19.59
C GLN A 72 5.49 -1.64 -19.02
N GLU A 73 6.73 -2.11 -18.94
CA GLU A 73 7.05 -3.34 -18.22
C GLU A 73 7.13 -3.11 -16.71
N HIS A 74 6.81 -4.16 -15.96
CA HIS A 74 7.05 -4.20 -14.52
C HIS A 74 8.54 -4.09 -14.20
N ALA A 75 8.84 -3.46 -13.07
CA ALA A 75 10.20 -3.45 -12.54
C ALA A 75 10.67 -4.88 -12.25
N PRO A 76 11.99 -5.14 -12.32
CA PRO A 76 12.56 -6.41 -11.89
C PRO A 76 12.08 -6.82 -10.49
N SER A 77 11.82 -8.10 -10.28
CA SER A 77 11.16 -8.62 -9.07
C SER A 77 11.89 -8.36 -7.75
N ASN A 78 13.19 -8.04 -7.82
CA ASN A 78 14.02 -7.64 -6.69
C ASN A 78 13.80 -6.17 -6.26
N ILE A 79 13.17 -5.35 -7.09
CA ILE A 79 12.75 -3.99 -6.72
C ILE A 79 11.35 -4.08 -6.13
N ARG A 80 11.29 -4.09 -4.79
CA ARG A 80 10.05 -4.22 -4.02
C ARG A 80 9.63 -2.88 -3.42
N ARG A 81 8.32 -2.62 -3.35
CA ARG A 81 7.73 -1.38 -2.82
C ARG A 81 6.56 -1.69 -1.91
N TRP A 82 6.30 -0.82 -0.93
CA TRP A 82 5.17 -0.99 0.01
C TRP A 82 3.81 -1.03 -0.69
N LEU A 83 3.61 -0.16 -1.68
CA LEU A 83 2.40 -0.11 -2.53
C LEU A 83 2.55 -0.96 -3.81
N GLY A 84 3.60 -1.77 -3.93
CA GLY A 84 3.91 -2.53 -5.14
C GLY A 84 4.33 -1.68 -6.34
N ASP A 85 4.54 -2.34 -7.48
CA ASP A 85 4.79 -1.73 -8.77
C ASP A 85 3.53 -1.85 -9.63
N SER A 86 2.91 -0.71 -9.95
CA SER A 86 1.66 -0.65 -10.73
C SER A 86 1.93 -0.29 -12.19
N VAL A 87 1.42 -1.13 -13.09
CA VAL A 87 1.41 -0.89 -14.54
C VAL A 87 -0.03 -0.92 -15.02
N GLY A 88 -0.42 0.08 -15.80
CA GLY A 88 -1.77 0.21 -16.33
C GLY A 88 -1.83 0.13 -17.85
N HIS A 89 -2.98 -0.30 -18.36
CA HIS A 89 -3.35 -0.17 -19.78
C HIS A 89 -4.85 0.11 -19.89
N TRP A 90 -5.26 0.65 -21.03
CA TRP A 90 -6.67 0.87 -21.35
C TRP A 90 -7.23 -0.32 -22.14
N ASP A 91 -8.34 -0.86 -21.66
CA ASP A 91 -9.19 -1.82 -22.37
C ASP A 91 -10.54 -1.13 -22.67
N GLY A 92 -10.63 -0.52 -23.86
CA GLY A 92 -11.70 0.42 -24.20
C GLY A 92 -11.72 1.61 -23.22
N ASP A 93 -12.83 1.76 -22.50
CA ASP A 93 -13.02 2.82 -21.50
C ASP A 93 -12.59 2.40 -20.08
N THR A 94 -12.01 1.21 -19.93
CA THR A 94 -11.61 0.67 -18.62
C THR A 94 -10.10 0.76 -18.43
N LEU A 95 -9.66 1.40 -17.35
CA LEU A 95 -8.26 1.33 -16.91
C LEU A 95 -8.04 0.04 -16.12
N VAL A 96 -7.25 -0.88 -16.69
CA VAL A 96 -6.81 -2.10 -16.02
C VAL A 96 -5.43 -1.88 -15.44
N ILE A 97 -5.25 -2.16 -14.15
CA ILE A 97 -3.99 -1.96 -13.44
C ILE A 97 -3.53 -3.30 -12.86
N ASP A 98 -2.40 -3.80 -13.36
CA ASP A 98 -1.69 -4.91 -12.74
C ASP A 98 -0.73 -4.37 -11.67
N THR A 99 -0.61 -5.05 -10.54
CA THR A 99 0.30 -4.63 -9.48
C THR A 99 1.00 -5.82 -8.86
N THR A 100 2.33 -5.76 -8.89
CA THR A 100 3.22 -6.81 -8.39
C THR A 100 4.27 -6.23 -7.44
N ASN A 101 5.29 -7.01 -7.08
CA ASN A 101 6.47 -6.53 -6.34
C ASN A 101 6.18 -5.81 -5.00
N PHE A 102 5.19 -6.28 -4.26
CA PHE A 102 4.95 -5.82 -2.90
C PHE A 102 6.11 -6.17 -1.96
N ASN A 103 6.41 -5.29 -1.00
CA ASN A 103 7.21 -5.64 0.16
C ASN A 103 6.46 -6.69 0.98
N ASP A 104 7.20 -7.67 1.50
CA ASP A 104 6.66 -8.68 2.41
C ASP A 104 6.11 -7.95 3.66
N PRO A 105 4.86 -8.19 4.09
CA PRO A 105 4.30 -7.47 5.22
C PRO A 105 5.13 -7.75 6.49
N THR A 106 5.69 -6.69 7.08
CA THR A 106 6.26 -6.72 8.43
C THR A 106 5.15 -6.68 9.51
N GLY A 107 4.05 -7.44 9.33
CA GLY A 107 2.87 -7.47 10.21
C GLY A 107 1.81 -8.49 9.78
N PRO A 108 0.88 -8.91 10.66
CA PRO A 108 0.20 -10.22 10.59
C PRO A 108 -0.92 -10.23 9.54
N SER A 109 -0.56 -10.32 8.27
CA SER A 109 -1.51 -10.51 7.18
C SER A 109 -0.94 -11.55 6.21
N ARG A 110 -0.80 -12.78 6.70
CA ARG A 110 -1.03 -13.96 5.87
C ARG A 110 -2.54 -14.08 5.66
N SER A 111 -3.11 -13.35 4.71
CA SER A 111 -4.31 -13.85 4.04
C SER A 111 -3.82 -14.73 2.91
N ASN A 112 -3.84 -16.04 3.15
CA ASN A 112 -3.65 -17.06 2.12
C ASN A 112 -4.58 -16.79 0.92
N ALA A 113 -4.13 -17.30 -0.23
CA ALA A 113 -4.89 -17.76 -1.40
C ALA A 113 -6.42 -17.65 -1.35
#